data_AF-A0A0D0KX54-F1
#
_entry.id   AF-A0A0D0KX54-F1
#
_cell.length_a   1.000
_cell.length_b   1.000
_cell.length_c   1.000
_cell.angle_alpha   90.00
_cell.angle_beta   90.00
_cell.angle_gamma   90.00
#
_symmetry.space_group_name_H-M   'P 1'
#
loop_
_entity.id
_entity.type
_entity.pdbx_description
1 polymer ?
#
loop_
_entity_poly.entity_id
_entity_poly.type
_entity_poly.pdbx_seq_one_letter_code
_entity_poly.pdbx_strand_id
1 'polypeptide(L)'
;MIMSLTFEPGTPGVYDIATAQPFIASLETDEEQQQSMMMLLNLSNLSNYVNDYAAAIGLHTHVGQLRGAVLREMAPDTLEFTNNLHMLKNWDEMAGREAAMTIFHVGKALVQIKANMRFTPTIKADVDSDTLRKVTAELERAFPNYNFARHAAGHRAESMASLEKVKEHAIEIEGGQRFIMGVIEGDDFIATFEKKLIRVPLTEDARQRLNGVVASIYSAFPKLLPMLPQLNFGAGRVDSSDA
;
A
#
# COMPACT_ATOMS: atom_id res chain seq x y z
N MET A 1 0.05 4.17 35.88
CA MET A 1 -1.31 4.54 35.45
C MET A 1 -1.50 3.90 34.08
N ILE A 2 -2.29 2.82 33.98
CA ILE A 2 -2.52 2.13 32.70
C ILE A 2 -3.57 2.95 31.97
N MET A 3 -3.21 3.61 30.86
CA MET A 3 -4.21 4.23 29.98
C MET A 3 -5.02 3.10 29.34
N SER A 4 -6.27 2.94 29.77
CA SER A 4 -7.25 2.15 29.05
C SER A 4 -7.57 2.90 27.75
N LEU A 5 -6.93 2.51 26.65
CA LEU A 5 -7.31 2.97 25.31
C LEU A 5 -8.56 2.19 24.89
N THR A 6 -9.74 2.76 25.16
CA THR A 6 -11.00 2.24 24.63
C THR A 6 -11.21 2.83 23.24
N PHE A 7 -11.31 1.97 22.22
CA PHE A 7 -11.55 2.37 20.83
C PHE A 7 -13.05 2.23 20.54
N GLU A 8 -13.77 3.35 20.58
CA GLU A 8 -15.20 3.37 20.27
C GLU A 8 -15.41 3.53 18.75
N PRO A 9 -16.27 2.72 18.10
CA PRO A 9 -16.71 2.94 16.73
C PRO A 9 -17.06 4.41 16.43
N GLY A 10 -16.52 4.95 15.34
CA GLY A 10 -16.73 6.35 14.96
C GLY A 10 -15.75 7.35 15.59
N THR A 11 -14.88 6.90 16.51
CA THR A 11 -13.66 7.66 16.87
C THR A 11 -12.78 7.80 15.62
N PRO A 12 -12.10 8.93 15.40
CA PRO A 12 -11.14 9.05 14.31
C PRO A 12 -10.17 7.86 14.27
N GLY A 13 -10.13 7.15 13.13
CA GLY A 13 -9.30 5.94 12.95
C GLY A 13 -9.96 4.62 13.35
N VAL A 14 -11.17 4.62 13.93
CA VAL A 14 -11.92 3.41 14.30
C VAL A 14 -13.16 3.28 13.41
N TYR A 15 -13.04 2.48 12.36
CA TYR A 15 -14.14 2.18 11.45
C TYR A 15 -14.87 0.90 11.87
N ASP A 16 -16.20 0.96 11.89
CA ASP A 16 -17.07 -0.17 12.22
C ASP A 16 -17.89 -0.60 10.99
N ILE A 17 -17.55 -1.77 10.46
CA ILE A 17 -18.23 -2.38 9.32
C ILE A 17 -19.70 -2.72 9.63
N ALA A 18 -20.09 -2.85 10.91
CA ALA A 18 -21.46 -3.11 11.30
C ALA A 18 -22.41 -1.98 10.88
N THR A 19 -21.89 -0.78 10.61
CA THR A 19 -22.68 0.34 10.04
C THR A 19 -23.28 0.02 8.67
N ALA A 20 -22.70 -0.92 7.91
CA ALA A 20 -23.25 -1.39 6.65
C ALA A 20 -24.28 -2.53 6.79
N GLN A 21 -24.44 -3.10 7.99
CA GLN A 21 -25.34 -4.23 8.21
C GLN A 21 -26.81 -3.94 7.84
N PRO A 22 -27.39 -2.76 8.13
CA PRO A 22 -28.75 -2.44 7.70
C PRO A 22 -28.92 -2.45 6.18
N PHE A 23 -27.91 -1.97 5.44
CA PHE A 23 -27.90 -2.02 3.99
C PHE A 23 -27.84 -3.46 3.49
N ILE A 24 -26.94 -4.29 4.04
CA ILE A 24 -26.83 -5.70 3.67
C ILE A 24 -28.13 -6.44 3.94
N ALA A 25 -28.74 -6.28 5.12
CA ALA A 25 -29.99 -6.93 5.46
C ALA A 25 -31.18 -6.50 4.58
N SER A 26 -31.06 -5.40 3.83
CA SER A 26 -32.09 -4.94 2.90
C SER A 26 -32.05 -5.60 1.52
N LEU A 27 -30.99 -6.36 1.22
CA LEU A 27 -30.81 -7.00 -0.09
C LEU A 27 -31.68 -8.26 -0.22
N GLU A 28 -32.19 -8.51 -1.42
CA GLU A 28 -33.27 -9.47 -1.69
C GLU A 28 -32.88 -10.92 -1.40
N THR A 29 -31.61 -11.30 -1.66
CA THR A 29 -31.16 -12.70 -1.58
C THR A 29 -29.95 -12.86 -0.68
N ASP A 30 -29.87 -13.99 0.03
CA ASP A 30 -28.71 -14.34 0.88
C ASP A 30 -27.39 -14.36 0.10
N GLU A 31 -27.42 -14.81 -1.16
CA GLU A 31 -26.24 -14.81 -2.02
C GLU A 31 -25.75 -13.39 -2.30
N GLU A 32 -26.65 -12.48 -2.68
CA GLU A 32 -26.29 -11.07 -2.89
C GLU A 32 -25.81 -10.41 -1.59
N GLN A 33 -26.40 -10.76 -0.44
CA GLN A 33 -25.96 -10.27 0.88
C GLN A 33 -24.50 -10.66 1.17
N GLN A 34 -24.15 -11.94 1.02
CA GLN A 34 -22.80 -12.45 1.26
C GLN A 34 -21.78 -11.81 0.31
N GLN A 35 -22.11 -11.71 -0.97
CA GLN A 35 -21.23 -11.13 -1.99
C GLN A 35 -21.05 -9.62 -1.79
N SER A 36 -22.11 -8.92 -1.38
CA SER A 36 -22.07 -7.50 -1.05
C SER A 36 -21.21 -7.23 0.19
N MET A 37 -21.28 -8.09 1.21
CA MET A 37 -20.39 -8.02 2.37
C MET A 37 -18.92 -8.18 1.97
N MET A 38 -18.60 -9.16 1.13
CA MET A 38 -17.22 -9.34 0.63
C MET A 38 -16.73 -8.13 -0.18
N MET A 39 -17.61 -7.48 -0.95
CA MET A 39 -17.26 -6.25 -1.66
C MET A 39 -17.02 -5.07 -0.71
N LEU A 40 -17.85 -4.91 0.32
CA LEU A 40 -17.67 -3.88 1.35
C LEU A 40 -16.38 -4.09 2.16
N LEU A 41 -16.02 -5.33 2.47
CA LEU A 41 -14.75 -5.64 3.13
C LEU A 41 -13.56 -5.24 2.25
N ASN A 42 -13.62 -5.53 0.94
CA ASN A 42 -12.59 -5.09 0.00
C ASN A 42 -12.52 -3.57 -0.11
N LEU A 43 -13.65 -2.87 -0.19
CA LEU A 43 -13.69 -1.41 -0.20
C LEU A 43 -13.12 -0.83 1.11
N SER A 44 -13.51 -1.37 2.25
CA SER A 44 -13.05 -0.90 3.56
C SER A 44 -11.54 -1.11 3.73
N ASN A 45 -11.00 -2.24 3.26
CA ASN A 45 -9.57 -2.54 3.32
C ASN A 45 -8.71 -1.57 2.51
N LEU A 46 -9.26 -0.87 1.51
CA LEU A 46 -8.48 0.11 0.76
C LEU A 46 -7.94 1.25 1.65
N SER A 47 -8.69 1.67 2.67
CA SER A 47 -8.21 2.66 3.64
C SER A 47 -7.08 2.09 4.52
N ASN A 48 -7.19 0.83 4.93
CA ASN A 48 -6.12 0.14 5.67
C ASN A 48 -4.83 0.12 4.86
N TYR A 49 -4.89 -0.20 3.56
CA TYR A 49 -3.72 -0.15 2.69
C TYR A 49 -3.10 1.24 2.61
N VAL A 50 -3.88 2.33 2.54
CA VAL A 50 -3.32 3.69 2.60
C VAL A 50 -2.58 3.94 3.92
N ASN A 51 -3.11 3.44 5.04
CA ASN A 51 -2.48 3.55 6.35
C ASN A 51 -1.22 2.67 6.48
N ASP A 52 -1.22 1.46 5.92
CA ASP A 52 -0.04 0.58 5.86
C ASP A 52 1.08 1.25 5.05
N TYR A 53 0.75 1.91 3.95
CA TYR A 53 1.70 2.72 3.18
C TYR A 53 2.26 3.87 4.02
N ALA A 54 1.41 4.54 4.81
CA ALA A 54 1.83 5.60 5.73
C ALA A 54 2.80 5.06 6.80
N ALA A 55 2.52 3.88 7.35
CA ALA A 55 3.37 3.22 8.32
C ALA A 55 4.73 2.84 7.72
N ALA A 56 4.77 2.38 6.47
CA ALA A 56 6.00 2.12 5.74
C ALA A 56 6.85 3.40 5.60
N ILE A 57 6.26 4.53 5.21
CA ILE A 57 6.95 5.83 5.15
C ILE A 57 7.47 6.25 6.52
N GLY A 58 6.65 6.08 7.57
CA GLY A 58 7.03 6.39 8.95
C GLY A 58 8.24 5.57 9.40
N LEU A 59 8.26 4.27 9.10
CA LEU A 59 9.39 3.39 9.41
C LEU A 59 10.66 3.81 8.64
N HIS A 60 10.55 4.08 7.34
CA HIS A 60 11.67 4.56 6.51
C HIS A 60 12.27 5.86 7.05
N THR A 61 11.41 6.83 7.37
CA THR A 61 11.82 8.12 7.95
C THR A 61 12.53 7.94 9.29
N HIS A 62 11.98 7.09 10.16
CA HIS A 62 12.57 6.82 11.47
C HIS A 62 13.92 6.11 11.34
N VAL A 63 14.05 5.14 10.43
CA VAL A 63 15.32 4.48 10.12
C VAL A 63 16.37 5.50 9.66
N GLY A 64 15.99 6.47 8.82
CA GLY A 64 16.87 7.56 8.40
C GLY A 64 17.40 8.39 9.57
N GLN A 65 16.53 8.74 10.54
CA GLN A 65 16.92 9.47 11.75
C GLN A 65 17.89 8.66 12.63
N LEU A 66 17.57 7.38 12.87
CA LEU A 66 18.41 6.47 13.65
C LEU A 66 19.77 6.26 12.97
N ARG A 67 19.80 6.10 11.65
CA ARG A 67 21.03 5.97 10.88
C ARG A 67 21.90 7.22 11.05
N GLY A 68 21.30 8.40 11.00
CA GLY A 68 22.00 9.65 11.28
C GLY A 68 22.59 9.73 12.69
N ALA A 69 21.87 9.23 13.71
CA ALA A 69 22.40 9.17 15.08
C ALA A 69 23.59 8.20 15.18
N VAL A 70 23.45 6.98 14.66
CA VAL A 70 24.54 5.97 14.62
C VAL A 70 25.80 6.53 13.96
N LEU A 71 25.66 7.20 12.81
CA LEU A 71 26.80 7.78 12.08
C LEU A 71 27.50 8.92 12.83
N ARG A 72 26.80 9.64 13.71
CA ARG A 72 27.37 10.76 14.49
C ARG A 72 27.96 10.33 15.82
N GLU A 73 27.33 9.37 16.47
CA GLU A 73 27.55 9.07 17.89
C GLU A 73 28.41 7.83 18.12
N MET A 74 28.52 6.95 17.13
CA MET A 74 29.24 5.69 17.26
C MET A 74 30.58 5.72 16.51
N ALA A 75 31.60 5.10 17.11
CA ALA A 75 32.89 4.96 16.47
C ALA A 75 32.79 4.01 15.26
N PRO A 76 33.31 4.40 14.09
CA PRO A 76 33.38 3.51 12.92
C PRO A 76 34.27 2.30 13.23
N ASP A 77 34.12 1.25 12.40
CA ASP A 77 34.89 -0.01 12.51
C ASP A 77 34.69 -0.80 13.82
N THR A 78 33.66 -0.47 14.60
CA THR A 78 33.22 -1.28 15.73
C THR A 78 32.18 -2.31 15.29
N LEU A 79 32.12 -3.44 16.03
CA LEU A 79 31.08 -4.44 15.83
C LEU A 79 29.68 -3.85 16.08
N GLU A 80 29.56 -3.00 17.09
CA GLU A 80 28.30 -2.33 17.44
C GLU A 80 27.81 -1.43 16.30
N PHE A 81 28.70 -0.61 15.73
CA PHE A 81 28.40 0.22 14.56
C PHE A 81 27.92 -0.61 13.37
N THR A 82 28.64 -1.70 13.06
CA THR A 82 28.30 -2.58 11.94
C THR A 82 26.94 -3.27 12.14
N ASN A 83 26.67 -3.77 13.36
CA ASN A 83 25.42 -4.42 13.70
C ASN A 83 24.24 -3.44 13.62
N ASN A 84 24.39 -2.22 14.13
CA ASN A 84 23.35 -1.20 14.08
C ASN A 84 23.04 -0.79 12.64
N LEU A 85 24.06 -0.54 11.80
CA LEU A 85 23.82 -0.22 10.39
C LEU A 85 23.17 -1.38 9.62
N HIS A 86 23.54 -2.62 9.91
CA HIS A 86 22.90 -3.80 9.30
C HIS A 86 21.43 -3.93 9.71
N MET A 87 21.13 -3.79 11.01
CA MET A 87 19.76 -3.81 11.52
C MET A 87 18.90 -2.72 10.87
N LEU A 88 19.41 -1.48 10.84
CA LEU A 88 18.72 -0.35 10.23
C LEU A 88 18.46 -0.57 8.75
N LYS A 89 19.43 -1.11 7.99
CA LYS A 89 19.21 -1.51 6.59
C LYS A 89 18.08 -2.52 6.45
N ASN A 90 17.98 -3.51 7.33
CA ASN A 90 16.93 -4.53 7.25
C ASN A 90 15.53 -3.95 7.55
N TRP A 91 15.43 -3.00 8.48
CA TRP A 91 14.17 -2.28 8.75
C TRP A 91 13.77 -1.37 7.58
N ASP A 92 14.75 -0.73 6.95
CA ASP A 92 14.53 0.08 5.75
C ASP A 92 13.96 -0.76 4.60
N GLU A 93 14.57 -1.92 4.34
CA GLU A 93 14.05 -2.85 3.33
C GLU A 93 12.68 -3.43 3.70
N MET A 94 12.37 -3.55 5.00
CA MET A 94 11.04 -3.98 5.45
C MET A 94 9.99 -2.92 5.13
N ALA A 95 10.28 -1.64 5.34
CA ALA A 95 9.42 -0.55 4.90
C ALA A 95 9.16 -0.61 3.38
N GLY A 96 10.22 -0.78 2.59
CA GLY A 96 10.10 -0.90 1.13
C GLY A 96 9.24 -2.09 0.68
N ARG A 97 9.39 -3.26 1.31
CA ARG A 97 8.56 -4.44 1.04
C ARG A 97 7.10 -4.21 1.41
N GLU A 98 6.84 -3.57 2.55
CA GLU A 98 5.48 -3.28 2.98
C GLU A 98 4.79 -2.37 1.96
N ALA A 99 5.41 -1.23 1.61
CA ALA A 99 4.89 -0.32 0.60
C ALA A 99 4.61 -1.02 -0.75
N ALA A 100 5.51 -1.91 -1.18
CA ALA A 100 5.35 -2.70 -2.40
C ALA A 100 4.18 -3.71 -2.33
N MET A 101 3.98 -4.35 -1.18
CA MET A 101 2.84 -5.26 -0.96
C MET A 101 1.53 -4.51 -0.89
N THR A 102 1.51 -3.35 -0.25
CA THR A 102 0.35 -2.47 -0.13
C THR A 102 -0.20 -2.07 -1.51
N ILE A 103 0.63 -1.55 -2.41
CA ILE A 103 0.19 -1.15 -3.76
C ILE A 103 -0.33 -2.34 -4.57
N PHE A 104 0.27 -3.52 -4.39
CA PHE A 104 -0.20 -4.76 -4.98
C PHE A 104 -1.60 -5.13 -4.46
N HIS A 105 -1.82 -5.04 -3.16
CA HIS A 105 -3.11 -5.36 -2.54
C HIS A 105 -4.21 -4.39 -2.97
N VAL A 106 -3.93 -3.09 -3.11
CA VAL A 106 -4.89 -2.11 -3.67
C VAL A 106 -5.34 -2.52 -5.07
N GLY A 107 -4.40 -2.87 -5.95
CA GLY A 107 -4.75 -3.31 -7.29
C GLY A 107 -5.50 -4.66 -7.31
N LYS A 108 -5.14 -5.59 -6.43
CA LYS A 108 -5.90 -6.86 -6.28
C LYS A 108 -7.32 -6.64 -5.78
N ALA A 109 -7.51 -5.78 -4.78
CA ALA A 109 -8.83 -5.42 -4.28
C ALA A 109 -9.67 -4.79 -5.39
N LEU A 110 -9.11 -3.87 -6.19
CA LEU A 110 -9.80 -3.29 -7.35
C LEU A 110 -10.25 -4.34 -8.37
N VAL A 111 -9.39 -5.32 -8.68
CA VAL A 111 -9.74 -6.43 -9.59
C VAL A 111 -10.89 -7.26 -9.01
N GLN A 112 -10.85 -7.58 -7.72
CA GLN A 112 -11.89 -8.37 -7.04
C GLN A 112 -13.22 -7.62 -6.94
N ILE A 113 -13.20 -6.33 -6.61
CA ILE A 113 -14.38 -5.45 -6.61
C ILE A 113 -15.06 -5.52 -7.98
N LYS A 114 -14.28 -5.35 -9.07
CA LYS A 114 -14.83 -5.40 -10.43
C LYS A 114 -15.39 -6.77 -10.80
N ALA A 115 -14.71 -7.85 -10.40
CA ALA A 115 -15.14 -9.22 -10.68
C ALA A 115 -16.45 -9.58 -9.93
N ASN A 116 -16.62 -9.07 -8.70
CA ASN A 116 -17.77 -9.37 -7.85
C ASN A 116 -19.02 -8.55 -8.18
N MET A 117 -18.91 -7.49 -9.00
CA MET A 117 -20.07 -6.71 -9.43
C MET A 117 -21.17 -7.56 -10.11
N ARG A 118 -20.81 -8.67 -10.75
CA ARG A 118 -21.80 -9.58 -11.38
C ARG A 118 -22.71 -10.29 -10.38
N PHE A 119 -22.30 -10.38 -9.11
CA PHE A 119 -23.04 -11.03 -8.03
C PHE A 119 -23.70 -10.04 -7.07
N THR A 120 -23.59 -8.74 -7.35
CA THR A 120 -24.10 -7.65 -6.51
C THR A 120 -24.94 -6.69 -7.34
N PRO A 121 -26.04 -7.16 -7.97
CA PRO A 121 -26.82 -6.36 -8.91
C PRO A 121 -27.32 -5.04 -8.32
N THR A 122 -27.71 -5.01 -7.04
CA THR A 122 -28.16 -3.81 -6.34
C THR A 122 -27.06 -2.77 -6.25
N ILE A 123 -25.84 -3.17 -5.88
CA ILE A 123 -24.72 -2.23 -5.82
C ILE A 123 -24.32 -1.80 -7.24
N LYS A 124 -24.20 -2.77 -8.16
CA LYS A 124 -23.80 -2.53 -9.55
C LYS A 124 -24.73 -1.52 -10.25
N ALA A 125 -26.01 -1.49 -9.92
CA ALA A 125 -26.98 -0.58 -10.52
C ALA A 125 -26.62 0.91 -10.32
N ASP A 126 -25.90 1.26 -9.26
CA ASP A 126 -25.51 2.63 -8.93
C ASP A 126 -24.01 2.90 -9.07
N VAL A 127 -23.24 1.93 -9.58
CA VAL A 127 -21.80 2.07 -9.76
C VAL A 127 -21.46 2.94 -10.96
N ASP A 128 -20.60 3.93 -10.76
CA ASP A 128 -19.94 4.63 -11.85
C ASP A 128 -18.85 3.75 -12.47
N SER A 129 -19.26 2.96 -13.46
CA SER A 129 -18.39 2.03 -14.18
C SER A 129 -17.28 2.75 -14.97
N ASP A 130 -17.51 3.99 -15.39
CA ASP A 130 -16.52 4.77 -16.12
C ASP A 130 -15.40 5.23 -15.20
N THR A 131 -15.73 5.67 -13.98
CA THR A 131 -14.73 5.99 -12.96
C THR A 131 -13.92 4.75 -12.59
N LEU A 132 -14.53 3.60 -12.32
CA LEU A 132 -13.79 2.35 -12.01
C LEU A 132 -12.84 1.92 -13.13
N ARG A 133 -13.22 2.12 -14.39
CA ARG A 133 -12.36 1.83 -15.53
C ARG A 133 -11.14 2.76 -15.55
N LYS A 134 -11.33 4.05 -15.33
CA LYS A 134 -10.24 5.07 -15.32
C LYS A 134 -9.26 4.85 -14.16
N VAL A 135 -9.76 4.47 -12.98
CA VAL A 135 -8.93 4.19 -11.80
C VAL A 135 -7.85 3.14 -12.08
N THR A 136 -8.14 2.09 -12.85
CA THR A 136 -7.12 1.08 -13.16
C THR A 136 -5.91 1.69 -13.89
N ALA A 137 -6.16 2.59 -14.84
CA ALA A 137 -5.11 3.30 -15.55
C ALA A 137 -4.40 4.33 -14.66
N GLU A 138 -5.12 4.93 -13.70
CA GLU A 138 -4.53 5.83 -12.71
C GLU A 138 -3.59 5.12 -11.74
N LEU A 139 -3.98 3.94 -11.24
CA LEU A 139 -3.12 3.12 -10.38
C LEU A 139 -1.83 2.72 -11.13
N GLU A 140 -1.93 2.24 -12.37
CA GLU A 140 -0.77 1.88 -13.18
C GLU A 140 0.13 3.09 -13.49
N ARG A 141 -0.46 4.27 -13.75
CA ARG A 141 0.28 5.51 -13.97
C ARG A 141 0.99 5.98 -12.70
N ALA A 142 0.35 5.88 -11.54
CA ALA A 142 0.91 6.29 -10.26
C ALA A 142 1.98 5.32 -9.76
N PHE A 143 1.80 4.02 -10.02
CA PHE A 143 2.65 2.92 -9.59
C PHE A 143 2.85 1.90 -10.72
N PRO A 144 3.73 2.19 -11.69
CA PRO A 144 3.98 1.28 -12.81
C PRO A 144 4.43 -0.09 -12.34
N ASN A 145 3.90 -1.15 -12.95
CA ASN A 145 4.24 -2.53 -12.62
C ASN A 145 3.88 -2.94 -11.17
N TYR A 146 2.91 -2.29 -10.51
CA TYR A 146 2.50 -2.63 -9.13
C TYR A 146 2.11 -4.11 -8.98
N ASN A 147 1.62 -4.74 -10.05
CA ASN A 147 1.23 -6.14 -10.06
C ASN A 147 2.44 -7.09 -9.89
N PHE A 148 3.64 -6.66 -10.25
CA PHE A 148 4.89 -7.40 -10.06
C PHE A 148 5.57 -7.08 -8.71
N ALA A 149 5.13 -6.03 -8.00
CA ALA A 149 5.75 -5.56 -6.76
C ALA A 149 5.79 -6.65 -5.68
N ARG A 150 4.72 -7.47 -5.55
CA ARG A 150 4.72 -8.60 -4.60
C ARG A 150 5.80 -9.63 -4.90
N HIS A 151 6.10 -9.85 -6.18
CA HIS A 151 7.01 -10.91 -6.59
C HIS A 151 8.43 -10.51 -6.27
N ALA A 152 8.77 -9.26 -6.56
CA ALA A 152 10.01 -8.64 -6.10
C ALA A 152 10.15 -8.59 -4.56
N ALA A 153 9.06 -8.34 -3.83
CA ALA A 153 9.10 -8.24 -2.38
C ALA A 153 9.20 -9.62 -1.69
N GLY A 154 8.44 -10.62 -2.15
CA GLY A 154 8.22 -11.89 -1.45
C GLY A 154 8.98 -13.10 -2.00
N HIS A 155 9.39 -13.12 -3.27
CA HIS A 155 9.98 -14.31 -3.92
C HIS A 155 11.50 -14.19 -4.15
N ARG A 156 12.20 -13.47 -3.25
CA ARG A 156 13.64 -13.15 -3.41
C ARG A 156 14.52 -14.40 -3.57
N ALA A 157 14.29 -15.42 -2.76
CA ALA A 157 15.09 -16.65 -2.80
C ALA A 157 14.89 -17.41 -4.14
N GLU A 158 13.67 -17.42 -4.67
CA GLU A 158 13.35 -18.08 -5.94
C GLU A 158 14.03 -17.37 -7.11
N SER A 159 14.07 -16.04 -7.10
CA SER A 159 14.77 -15.23 -8.12
C SER A 159 16.30 -15.44 -8.13
N MET A 160 16.87 -15.99 -7.05
CA MET A 160 18.29 -16.33 -6.93
C MET A 160 18.59 -17.84 -7.00
N ALA A 161 17.60 -18.66 -7.35
CA ALA A 161 17.79 -20.12 -7.37
C ALA A 161 18.86 -20.58 -8.39
N SER A 162 19.09 -19.80 -9.46
CA SER A 162 20.16 -20.05 -10.42
C SER A 162 20.59 -18.77 -11.15
N LEU A 163 21.72 -18.82 -11.86
CA LEU A 163 22.18 -17.71 -12.70
C LEU A 163 21.17 -17.38 -13.81
N GLU A 164 20.51 -18.39 -14.37
CA GLU A 164 19.46 -18.23 -15.38
C GLU A 164 18.27 -17.46 -14.81
N LYS A 165 17.86 -17.75 -13.57
CA LYS A 165 16.79 -17.01 -12.88
C LYS A 165 17.17 -15.56 -12.59
N VAL A 166 18.41 -15.33 -12.16
CA VAL A 166 18.94 -13.96 -12.01
C VAL A 166 18.89 -13.22 -13.35
N LYS A 167 19.34 -13.85 -14.44
CA LYS A 167 19.29 -13.28 -15.79
C LYS A 167 17.86 -13.07 -16.28
N GLU A 168 16.91 -13.94 -15.96
CA GLU A 168 15.49 -13.81 -16.32
C GLU A 168 14.88 -12.53 -15.74
N HIS A 169 15.30 -12.16 -14.52
CA HIS A 169 14.77 -11.00 -13.82
C HIS A 169 15.61 -9.73 -14.01
N ALA A 170 16.87 -9.83 -14.44
CA ALA A 170 17.77 -8.69 -14.65
C ALA A 170 17.32 -7.76 -15.79
N ILE A 171 17.37 -6.45 -15.59
CA ILE A 171 17.11 -5.44 -16.63
C ILE A 171 18.37 -5.19 -17.48
N GLU A 172 18.18 -4.73 -18.73
CA GLU A 172 19.28 -4.22 -19.55
C GLU A 172 19.72 -2.83 -19.06
N ILE A 173 21.02 -2.60 -18.99
CA ILE A 173 21.64 -1.31 -18.68
C ILE A 173 22.80 -1.05 -19.66
N GLU A 174 23.30 0.18 -19.70
CA GLU A 174 24.52 0.47 -20.48
C GLU A 174 25.68 -0.42 -19.98
N GLY A 175 26.25 -1.20 -20.89
CA GLY A 175 27.36 -2.11 -20.58
C GLY A 175 26.99 -3.48 -20.01
N GLY A 176 25.70 -3.85 -19.90
CA GLY A 176 25.32 -5.22 -19.52
C GLY A 176 23.93 -5.36 -18.91
N GLN A 177 23.79 -6.30 -17.97
CA GLN A 177 22.54 -6.57 -17.26
C GLN A 177 22.68 -6.28 -15.77
N ARG A 178 21.63 -5.75 -15.15
CA ARG A 178 21.57 -5.48 -13.70
C ARG A 178 20.40 -6.21 -13.06
N PHE A 179 20.69 -7.02 -12.06
CA PHE A 179 19.68 -7.60 -11.17
C PHE A 179 19.67 -6.83 -9.84
N ILE A 180 18.49 -6.46 -9.37
CA ILE A 180 18.31 -5.70 -8.13
C ILE A 180 17.37 -6.50 -7.22
N MET A 181 17.94 -7.01 -6.14
CA MET A 181 17.19 -7.69 -5.07
C MET A 181 16.69 -6.68 -4.04
N GLY A 182 15.58 -6.01 -4.35
CA GLY A 182 14.79 -5.24 -3.38
C GLY A 182 15.60 -4.42 -2.37
N VAL A 183 16.15 -3.29 -2.79
CA VAL A 183 16.94 -2.38 -1.96
C VAL A 183 16.28 -1.01 -1.85
N ILE A 184 16.67 -0.25 -0.83
CA ILE A 184 16.31 1.17 -0.71
C ILE A 184 17.41 2.01 -1.36
N GLU A 185 17.04 2.87 -2.32
CA GLU A 185 17.90 3.85 -2.95
C GLU A 185 17.26 5.24 -2.82
N GLY A 186 17.78 6.07 -1.90
CA GLY A 186 17.11 7.30 -1.49
C GLY A 186 15.76 6.98 -0.83
N ASP A 187 14.70 7.61 -1.32
CA ASP A 187 13.32 7.39 -0.86
C ASP A 187 12.60 6.31 -1.70
N ASP A 188 13.31 5.50 -2.48
CA ASP A 188 12.69 4.49 -3.34
C ASP A 188 13.06 3.08 -2.94
N PHE A 189 12.05 2.20 -2.84
CA PHE A 189 12.28 0.78 -2.93
C PHE A 189 12.38 0.37 -4.39
N ILE A 190 13.52 -0.23 -4.76
CA ILE A 190 13.81 -0.67 -6.12
C ILE A 190 14.08 -2.17 -6.18
N ALA A 191 13.54 -2.80 -7.20
CA ALA A 191 13.76 -4.21 -7.49
C ALA A 191 13.62 -4.49 -8.98
N THR A 192 14.16 -5.63 -9.43
CA THR A 192 13.93 -6.11 -10.80
C THR A 192 13.17 -7.42 -10.78
N PHE A 193 12.15 -7.54 -11.63
CA PHE A 193 11.40 -8.78 -11.82
C PHE A 193 10.94 -8.88 -13.27
N GLU A 194 11.07 -10.06 -13.88
CA GLU A 194 10.71 -10.31 -15.30
C GLU A 194 11.12 -9.17 -16.26
N LYS A 195 12.41 -8.80 -16.25
CA LYS A 195 12.97 -7.71 -17.10
C LYS A 195 12.38 -6.32 -16.86
N LYS A 196 11.66 -6.11 -15.76
CA LYS A 196 11.08 -4.82 -15.39
C LYS A 196 11.74 -4.26 -14.16
N LEU A 197 12.00 -2.95 -14.19
CA LEU A 197 12.33 -2.19 -12.99
C LEU A 197 11.03 -1.86 -12.24
N ILE A 198 10.98 -2.26 -10.98
CA ILE A 198 9.94 -1.92 -10.04
C ILE A 198 10.51 -0.81 -9.15
N ARG A 199 9.77 0.28 -9.04
CA ARG A 199 10.10 1.43 -8.19
C ARG A 199 8.88 1.80 -7.37
N VAL A 200 9.03 1.80 -6.05
CA VAL A 200 7.97 2.14 -5.10
C VAL A 200 8.49 3.27 -4.20
N PRO A 201 8.02 4.52 -4.41
CA PRO A 201 8.51 5.65 -3.64
C PRO A 201 7.93 5.68 -2.22
N LEU A 202 8.77 5.71 -1.19
CA LEU A 202 8.41 5.85 0.22
C LEU A 202 8.28 7.33 0.61
N THR A 203 7.47 8.07 -0.14
CA THR A 203 7.24 9.50 0.09
C THR A 203 5.78 9.80 0.37
N GLU A 204 5.55 10.89 1.10
CA GLU A 204 4.19 11.38 1.38
C GLU A 204 3.44 11.70 0.07
N ASP A 205 4.11 12.27 -0.93
CA ASP A 205 3.51 12.51 -2.26
C ASP A 205 3.03 11.20 -2.92
N ALA A 206 3.77 10.10 -2.76
CA ALA A 206 3.33 8.80 -3.26
C ALA A 206 2.12 8.28 -2.49
N ARG A 207 2.11 8.43 -1.15
CA ARG A 207 0.93 8.12 -0.34
C ARG A 207 -0.30 8.92 -0.78
N GLN A 208 -0.15 10.21 -1.08
CA GLN A 208 -1.24 11.05 -1.55
C GLN A 208 -1.77 10.61 -2.92
N ARG A 209 -0.89 10.17 -3.84
CA ARG A 209 -1.32 9.55 -5.10
C ARG A 209 -2.11 8.26 -4.87
N LEU A 210 -1.65 7.39 -3.96
CA LEU A 210 -2.38 6.17 -3.61
C LEU A 210 -3.74 6.49 -2.97
N ASN A 211 -3.76 7.47 -2.07
CA ASN A 211 -4.98 7.94 -1.44
C ASN A 211 -5.97 8.52 -2.46
N GLY A 212 -5.47 9.27 -3.45
CA GLY A 212 -6.27 9.74 -4.59
C GLY A 212 -6.86 8.61 -5.42
N VAL A 213 -6.09 7.55 -5.70
CA VAL A 213 -6.60 6.33 -6.36
C VAL A 213 -7.74 5.72 -5.54
N VAL A 214 -7.57 5.57 -4.22
CA VAL A 214 -8.59 4.99 -3.34
C VAL A 214 -9.83 5.88 -3.25
N ALA A 215 -9.66 7.21 -3.18
CA ALA A 215 -10.76 8.17 -3.20
C ALA A 215 -11.57 8.05 -4.50
N SER A 216 -10.90 7.91 -5.65
CA SER A 216 -11.54 7.67 -6.94
C SER A 216 -12.26 6.32 -7.00
N ILE A 217 -11.77 5.28 -6.31
CA ILE A 217 -12.52 4.02 -6.16
C ILE A 217 -13.79 4.28 -5.36
N TYR A 218 -13.69 4.93 -4.19
CA TYR A 218 -14.82 5.20 -3.31
C TYR A 218 -15.90 6.04 -3.99
N SER A 219 -15.51 7.06 -4.76
CA SER A 219 -16.45 7.92 -5.49
C SER A 219 -17.27 7.15 -6.53
N ALA A 220 -16.80 5.99 -6.99
CA ALA A 220 -17.55 5.16 -7.91
C ALA A 220 -18.72 4.39 -7.24
N PHE A 221 -18.84 4.44 -5.90
CA PHE A 221 -19.90 3.79 -5.12
C PHE A 221 -20.68 4.82 -4.27
N PRO A 222 -21.44 5.74 -4.89
CA PRO A 222 -22.07 6.85 -4.17
C PRO A 222 -23.00 6.41 -3.03
N LYS A 223 -23.71 5.28 -3.17
CA LYS A 223 -24.57 4.74 -2.10
C LYS A 223 -23.81 4.15 -0.92
N LEU A 224 -22.63 3.59 -1.18
CA LEU A 224 -21.81 2.97 -0.14
C LEU A 224 -20.87 3.98 0.52
N LEU A 225 -20.54 5.08 -0.16
CA LEU A 225 -19.59 6.08 0.31
C LEU A 225 -19.80 6.53 1.77
N PRO A 226 -21.04 6.81 2.25
CA PRO A 226 -21.25 7.19 3.65
C PRO A 226 -20.97 6.07 4.66
N MET A 227 -20.92 4.82 4.18
CA MET A 227 -20.63 3.62 4.97
C MET A 227 -19.16 3.21 4.88
N LEU A 228 -18.31 3.89 4.10
CA LEU A 228 -16.90 3.51 3.96
C LEU A 228 -16.02 4.25 4.98
N PRO A 229 -14.84 3.67 5.35
CA PRO A 229 -13.90 4.36 6.21
C PRO A 229 -13.52 5.72 5.63
N GLN A 230 -13.35 6.73 6.48
CA GLN A 230 -12.79 7.99 6.03
C GLN A 230 -11.35 7.81 5.56
N LEU A 231 -10.99 8.48 4.47
CA LEU A 231 -9.63 8.50 3.96
C LEU A 231 -8.83 9.59 4.66
N ASN A 232 -7.63 9.24 5.12
CA ASN A 232 -6.74 10.18 5.76
C ASN A 232 -5.88 10.90 4.71
N PHE A 233 -6.28 12.12 4.33
CA PHE A 233 -5.49 13.00 3.46
C PHE A 233 -4.29 13.65 4.17
N GLY A 234 -3.98 13.23 5.39
CA GLY A 234 -3.07 13.94 6.30
C GLY A 234 -3.77 15.13 6.93
N ALA A 235 -3.34 15.53 8.13
CA ALA A 235 -3.58 16.91 8.55
C ALA A 235 -2.91 17.77 7.48
N GLY A 236 -3.70 18.55 6.73
CA GLY A 236 -3.12 19.55 5.83
C GLY A 236 -2.04 20.29 6.60
N ARG A 237 -0.88 20.54 5.97
CA ARG A 237 0.20 21.35 6.54
C ARG A 237 -0.46 22.43 7.38
N VAL A 238 -0.38 22.31 8.71
CA VAL A 238 -0.67 23.45 9.57
C VAL A 238 0.51 24.34 9.26
N ASP A 239 0.32 25.26 8.32
CA ASP A 239 1.30 26.28 8.04
C ASP A 239 1.59 26.92 9.40
N SER A 240 2.81 26.69 9.90
CA SER A 240 3.31 27.26 11.15
C SER A 240 3.64 28.73 10.90
N SER A 241 2.67 29.48 10.38
CA SER A 241 2.75 30.92 10.11
C SER A 241 2.16 31.76 11.22
N ASP A 242 1.95 31.18 12.41
CA ASP A 242 1.58 31.92 13.63
C ASP A 242 2.26 31.28 14.85
N ALA A 243 3.55 31.57 15.02
CA ALA A 243 4.26 31.49 16.30
C ALA A 243 5.39 32.52 16.34
#